data_AF-A0A397IYY5-F1
#
_entry.id   AF-A0A397IYY5-F1
#
_cell.length_a   1.000
_cell.length_b   1.000
_cell.length_c   1.000
_cell.angle_alpha   90.00
_cell.angle_beta   90.00
_cell.angle_gamma   90.00
#
_symmetry.space_group_name_H-M   'P 1'
#
loop_
_entity.id
_entity.type
_entity.pdbx_description
1 polymer ?
#
loop_
_entity_poly.entity_id
_entity_poly.type
_entity_poly.pdbx_seq_one_letter_code
_entity_poly.pdbx_strand_id
1 'polypeptide(L)'
;MQIYNSYKFVFRSFSQKVTKKLVLPSVAKVKQWNQDDVIKYLQSVKNELDLKNKSISIIEEQEISGSDLLVLTKEELQKMGMALGPARRIVELVQKFFKQLKTFSDYKTKTDEKYVLSKYGVTDIYKLPRFKPDTIKCRIDNMGDLIGRKEAVHSRYTDIILQESLQIVKQIIKKPILFNPEFEIIGVEVDGNIDYAIKMSNINNNKEDLVCITETKRIYESIGIIQNIIQLESTFHTNKKRKVDRDIEGYYDYIYGIITTAEKWYFLIYVPKKIYLAESYYPVKIDIQALSNDTELRKGVKTVMEVIVGLLKDKIEDDNSYTSKKSRIKKLSRLVNNIPVSII
;
A
#
# COMPACT_ATOMS: atom_id res chain seq x y z
N MET A 1 -57.83 33.60 -10.58
CA MET A 1 -58.10 34.08 -9.21
C MET A 1 -59.13 33.15 -8.59
N GLN A 2 -58.70 32.13 -7.85
CA GLN A 2 -59.61 31.27 -7.08
C GLN A 2 -59.16 31.29 -5.62
N ILE A 3 -60.02 31.87 -4.79
CA ILE A 3 -59.90 32.01 -3.35
C ILE A 3 -60.82 30.97 -2.71
N TYR A 4 -60.22 30.18 -1.81
CA TYR A 4 -60.74 29.53 -0.61
C TYR A 4 -62.12 28.83 -0.61
N ASN A 5 -62.08 27.56 -0.21
CA ASN A 5 -63.10 26.97 0.64
C ASN A 5 -62.41 26.32 1.86
N SER A 6 -62.56 26.96 3.01
CA SER A 6 -62.32 26.40 4.33
C SER A 6 -63.53 25.57 4.77
N TYR A 7 -63.35 24.45 5.49
CA TYR A 7 -63.80 24.28 6.88
C TYR A 7 -63.70 22.83 7.40
N LYS A 8 -63.17 22.76 8.63
CA LYS A 8 -63.43 21.81 9.74
C LYS A 8 -63.11 20.32 9.55
N PHE A 9 -61.94 19.93 10.08
CA PHE A 9 -61.76 18.60 10.68
C PHE A 9 -61.80 18.70 12.21
N VAL A 10 -62.60 17.83 12.80
CA VAL A 10 -62.81 17.65 14.24
C VAL A 10 -61.58 16.96 14.84
N PHE A 11 -60.96 17.55 15.86
CA PHE A 11 -59.94 16.88 16.66
C PHE A 11 -60.61 15.83 17.57
N ARG A 12 -60.38 14.53 17.28
CA ARG A 12 -60.46 13.47 18.28
C ARG A 12 -59.07 13.30 18.89
N SER A 13 -58.94 13.58 20.19
CA SER A 13 -57.72 13.33 20.95
C SER A 13 -57.45 11.82 21.00
N PHE A 14 -56.45 11.36 20.25
CA PHE A 14 -55.87 10.04 20.46
C PHE A 14 -54.92 10.13 21.66
N SER A 15 -55.32 9.52 22.77
CA SER A 15 -54.42 9.23 23.89
C SER A 15 -53.28 8.33 23.39
N GLN A 16 -52.08 8.90 23.28
CA GLN A 16 -50.88 8.13 22.98
C GLN A 16 -50.55 7.26 24.20
N LYS A 17 -50.81 5.95 24.11
CA LYS A 17 -50.15 4.97 24.96
C LYS A 17 -48.65 5.10 24.72
N VAL A 18 -47.92 5.61 25.72
CA VAL A 18 -46.46 5.60 25.75
C VAL A 18 -46.00 4.16 25.76
N THR A 19 -45.62 3.63 24.60
CA THR A 19 -44.94 2.34 24.49
C THR A 19 -43.54 2.49 25.08
N LYS A 20 -43.27 1.80 26.20
CA LYS A 20 -41.90 1.60 26.68
C LYS A 20 -41.09 1.00 25.52
N LYS A 21 -39.94 1.61 25.24
CA LYS A 21 -39.05 1.21 24.14
C LYS A 21 -38.33 -0.07 24.54
N LEU A 22 -38.43 -1.11 23.70
CA LEU A 22 -37.70 -2.38 23.85
C LEU A 22 -36.20 -2.11 24.09
N VAL A 23 -35.68 -2.51 25.25
CA VAL A 23 -34.25 -2.39 25.59
C VAL A 23 -33.56 -3.68 25.20
N LEU A 24 -32.76 -3.62 24.14
CA LEU A 24 -32.06 -4.78 23.60
C LEU A 24 -30.62 -4.87 24.16
N PRO A 25 -30.21 -5.99 24.79
CA PRO A 25 -28.86 -6.22 25.31
C PRO A 25 -27.84 -6.49 24.19
N SER A 26 -26.55 -6.29 24.50
CA SER A 26 -25.46 -6.71 23.60
C SER A 26 -25.24 -8.22 23.67
N VAL A 27 -24.86 -8.84 22.54
CA VAL A 27 -24.58 -10.29 22.47
C VAL A 27 -23.51 -10.72 23.49
N ALA A 28 -22.48 -9.90 23.71
CA ALA A 28 -21.44 -10.18 24.70
C ALA A 28 -21.99 -10.26 26.14
N LYS A 29 -22.98 -9.41 26.46
CA LYS A 29 -23.66 -9.44 27.76
C LYS A 29 -24.57 -10.66 27.88
N VAL A 30 -25.36 -10.96 26.83
CA VAL A 30 -26.24 -12.14 26.79
C VAL A 30 -25.42 -13.42 26.97
N LYS A 31 -24.25 -13.54 26.36
CA LYS A 31 -23.38 -14.72 26.50
C LYS A 31 -22.96 -15.03 27.96
N GLN A 32 -22.97 -14.02 28.84
CA GLN A 32 -22.61 -14.14 30.25
C GLN A 32 -23.83 -14.41 31.17
N TRP A 33 -25.05 -14.40 30.62
CA TRP A 33 -26.25 -14.63 31.41
C TRP A 33 -26.36 -16.09 31.87
N ASN A 34 -26.64 -16.24 33.15
CA ASN A 34 -27.15 -17.50 33.68
C ASN A 34 -28.65 -17.67 33.32
N GLN A 35 -29.23 -18.79 33.73
CA GLN A 35 -30.64 -19.10 33.51
C GLN A 35 -31.56 -18.01 34.09
N ASP A 36 -31.32 -17.57 35.32
CA ASP A 36 -32.13 -16.54 35.99
C ASP A 36 -32.13 -15.20 35.22
N ASP A 37 -30.97 -14.80 34.68
CA ASP A 37 -30.82 -13.60 33.87
C ASP A 37 -31.62 -13.70 32.56
N VAL A 38 -31.62 -14.87 31.91
CA VAL A 38 -32.44 -15.15 30.71
C VAL A 38 -33.93 -15.02 31.05
N ILE A 39 -34.39 -15.67 32.11
CA ILE A 39 -35.79 -15.65 32.54
C ILE A 39 -36.22 -14.23 32.91
N LYS A 40 -35.42 -13.52 33.71
CA LYS A 40 -35.67 -12.14 34.11
C LYS A 40 -35.78 -11.21 32.90
N TYR A 41 -34.91 -11.39 31.90
CA TYR A 41 -34.99 -10.59 30.68
C TYR A 41 -36.25 -10.92 29.87
N LEU A 42 -36.55 -12.20 29.62
CA LEU A 42 -37.76 -12.60 28.87
C LEU A 42 -39.05 -12.15 29.56
N GLN A 43 -39.10 -12.15 30.89
CA GLN A 43 -40.20 -11.58 31.66
C GLN A 43 -40.32 -10.07 31.44
N SER A 44 -39.20 -9.35 31.38
CA SER A 44 -39.21 -7.90 31.16
C SER A 44 -39.74 -7.49 29.77
N VAL A 45 -39.53 -8.33 28.75
CA VAL A 45 -39.98 -8.09 27.36
C VAL A 45 -41.25 -8.87 26.99
N LYS A 46 -41.84 -9.59 27.95
CA LYS A 46 -42.97 -10.51 27.75
C LYS A 46 -44.14 -9.88 27.01
N ASN A 47 -44.56 -8.68 27.43
CA ASN A 47 -45.71 -7.98 26.84
C ASN A 47 -45.42 -7.50 25.42
N GLU A 48 -44.18 -7.10 25.14
CA GLU A 48 -43.76 -6.59 23.83
C GLU A 48 -43.66 -7.72 22.80
N LEU A 49 -43.31 -8.92 23.26
CA LEU A 49 -43.21 -10.13 22.45
C LEU A 49 -44.49 -11.00 22.50
N ASP A 50 -45.56 -10.53 23.16
CA ASP A 50 -46.81 -11.29 23.32
C ASP A 50 -46.56 -12.73 23.85
N LEU A 51 -45.67 -12.87 24.82
CA LEU A 51 -45.32 -14.17 25.42
C LEU A 51 -46.26 -14.50 26.58
N LYS A 52 -46.63 -15.78 26.70
CA LYS A 52 -47.36 -16.31 27.85
C LYS A 52 -46.37 -16.80 28.91
N ASN A 53 -46.77 -16.83 30.18
CA ASN A 53 -45.94 -17.39 31.27
C ASN A 53 -45.49 -18.82 30.94
N LYS A 54 -46.40 -19.64 30.40
CA LYS A 54 -46.08 -21.00 29.94
C LYS A 54 -44.89 -21.07 28.97
N SER A 55 -44.75 -20.09 28.08
CA SER A 55 -43.62 -20.05 27.14
C SER A 55 -42.29 -19.75 27.82
N ILE A 56 -42.30 -18.94 28.88
CA ILE A 56 -41.10 -18.64 29.67
C ILE A 56 -40.76 -19.85 30.57
N SER A 57 -41.77 -20.50 31.16
CA SER A 57 -41.58 -21.72 31.97
C SER A 57 -40.93 -22.85 31.17
N ILE A 58 -41.25 -23.00 29.87
CA ILE A 58 -40.56 -23.97 29.01
C ILE A 58 -39.05 -23.68 28.90
N ILE A 59 -38.66 -22.40 28.81
CA ILE A 59 -37.24 -22.01 28.78
C ILE A 59 -36.56 -22.27 30.13
N GLU A 60 -37.30 -22.05 31.22
CA GLU A 60 -36.86 -22.29 32.59
C GLU A 60 -36.66 -23.79 32.84
N GLU A 61 -37.61 -24.64 32.47
CA GLU A 61 -37.55 -26.10 32.63
C GLU A 61 -36.41 -26.76 31.82
N GLN A 62 -35.96 -26.12 30.74
CA GLN A 62 -34.87 -26.59 29.88
C GLN A 62 -33.51 -26.01 30.28
N GLU A 63 -33.42 -25.29 31.39
CA GLU A 63 -32.17 -24.76 31.97
C GLU A 63 -31.34 -23.90 30.98
N ILE A 64 -32.02 -23.15 30.10
CA ILE A 64 -31.38 -22.40 29.02
C ILE A 64 -30.58 -21.21 29.57
N SER A 65 -29.26 -21.24 29.39
CA SER A 65 -28.38 -20.11 29.67
C SER A 65 -28.36 -19.10 28.52
N GLY A 66 -27.72 -17.96 28.74
CA GLY A 66 -27.61 -16.94 27.70
C GLY A 66 -26.82 -17.38 26.47
N SER A 67 -25.84 -18.28 26.62
CA SER A 67 -25.13 -18.85 25.47
C SER A 67 -26.03 -19.78 24.64
N ASP A 68 -26.87 -20.57 25.31
CA ASP A 68 -27.82 -21.47 24.67
C ASP A 68 -28.92 -20.67 23.95
N LEU A 69 -29.44 -19.63 24.59
CA LEU A 69 -30.44 -18.73 24.00
C LEU A 69 -30.00 -18.15 22.65
N LEU A 70 -28.70 -17.84 22.49
CA LEU A 70 -28.16 -17.23 21.27
C LEU A 70 -28.12 -18.20 20.07
N VAL A 71 -28.17 -19.51 20.31
CA VAL A 71 -28.09 -20.54 19.26
C VAL A 71 -29.40 -21.30 19.07
N LEU A 72 -30.38 -21.13 19.97
CA LEU A 72 -31.69 -21.79 19.89
C LEU A 72 -32.39 -21.56 18.55
N THR A 73 -32.80 -22.66 17.94
CA THR A 73 -33.62 -22.65 16.73
C THR A 73 -35.11 -22.70 17.05
N LYS A 74 -35.92 -22.25 16.09
CA LYS A 74 -37.38 -22.31 16.20
C LYS A 74 -37.84 -23.76 16.35
N GLU A 75 -37.20 -24.67 15.64
CA GLU A 75 -37.48 -26.11 15.62
C GLU A 75 -37.17 -26.76 16.97
N GLU A 76 -36.06 -26.40 17.63
CA GLU A 76 -35.72 -26.87 18.98
C GLU A 76 -36.73 -26.39 20.01
N LEU A 77 -37.11 -25.12 19.97
CA LEU A 77 -38.16 -24.57 20.85
C LEU A 77 -39.48 -25.32 20.68
N GLN A 78 -39.86 -25.67 19.45
CA GLN A 78 -41.08 -26.47 19.20
C GLN A 78 -40.96 -27.89 19.73
N LYS A 79 -39.79 -28.53 19.63
CA LYS A 79 -39.53 -29.86 20.23
C LYS A 79 -39.62 -29.83 21.76
N MET A 80 -39.27 -28.71 22.39
CA MET A 80 -39.47 -28.46 23.83
C MET A 80 -40.94 -28.20 24.22
N GLY A 81 -41.89 -28.32 23.27
CA GLY A 81 -43.31 -28.10 23.53
C GLY A 81 -43.77 -26.66 23.40
N MET A 82 -42.93 -25.75 22.87
CA MET A 82 -43.31 -24.36 22.62
C MET A 82 -44.18 -24.23 21.35
N ALA A 83 -45.25 -23.45 21.43
CA ALA A 83 -46.05 -23.14 20.24
C ALA A 83 -45.25 -22.33 19.20
N LEU A 84 -45.59 -22.49 17.92
CA LEU A 84 -44.89 -21.85 16.79
C LEU A 84 -44.77 -20.32 16.93
N GLY A 85 -45.82 -19.65 17.41
CA GLY A 85 -45.86 -18.19 17.59
C GLY A 85 -44.77 -17.66 18.54
N PRO A 86 -44.76 -18.06 19.83
CA PRO A 86 -43.70 -17.65 20.76
C PRO A 86 -42.31 -18.11 20.33
N ALA A 87 -42.17 -19.32 19.76
CA ALA A 87 -40.88 -19.81 19.26
C ALA A 87 -40.29 -18.88 18.18
N ARG A 88 -41.12 -18.47 17.22
CA ARG A 88 -40.72 -17.52 16.17
C ARG A 88 -40.30 -16.16 16.76
N ARG A 89 -41.06 -15.61 17.71
CA ARG A 89 -40.78 -14.30 18.30
C ARG A 89 -39.50 -14.27 19.12
N ILE A 90 -39.17 -15.36 19.82
CA ILE A 90 -37.91 -15.50 20.57
C ILE A 90 -36.71 -15.53 19.60
N VAL A 91 -36.79 -16.31 18.52
CA VAL A 91 -35.70 -16.35 17.52
C VAL A 91 -35.53 -14.99 16.82
N GLU A 92 -36.62 -14.32 16.45
CA GLU A 92 -36.57 -12.97 15.87
C GLU A 92 -35.99 -11.93 16.85
N LEU A 93 -36.24 -12.06 18.15
CA LEU A 93 -35.61 -11.23 19.19
C LEU A 93 -34.09 -11.44 19.23
N VAL A 94 -33.64 -12.70 19.24
CA VAL A 94 -32.22 -13.06 19.25
C VAL A 94 -31.52 -12.52 18.02
N GLN A 95 -32.14 -12.61 16.84
CA GLN A 95 -31.61 -11.98 15.62
C GLN A 95 -31.44 -10.47 15.74
N LYS A 96 -32.33 -9.78 16.49
CA LYS A 96 -32.17 -8.34 16.76
C LYS A 96 -30.96 -8.04 17.65
N PHE A 97 -30.52 -8.96 18.53
CA PHE A 97 -29.27 -8.80 19.28
C PHE A 97 -28.07 -8.78 18.33
N PHE A 98 -28.03 -9.70 17.37
CA PHE A 98 -26.95 -9.78 16.38
C PHE A 98 -26.93 -8.58 15.41
N LYS A 99 -28.08 -8.01 15.07
CA LYS A 99 -28.18 -6.79 14.26
C LYS A 99 -27.64 -5.52 14.96
N GLN A 100 -27.39 -5.56 16.27
CA GLN A 100 -26.69 -4.47 16.96
C GLN A 100 -25.17 -4.49 16.75
N LEU A 101 -24.61 -5.55 16.17
CA LEU A 101 -23.17 -5.60 15.89
C LEU A 101 -22.84 -4.55 14.84
N LYS A 102 -22.05 -3.55 15.25
CA LYS A 102 -21.41 -2.60 14.35
C LYS A 102 -20.65 -3.38 13.28
N THR A 103 -20.90 -3.06 12.03
CA THR A 103 -20.03 -3.46 10.93
C THR A 103 -18.65 -2.83 11.10
N PHE A 104 -17.62 -3.37 10.47
CA PHE A 104 -16.29 -2.75 10.52
C PHE A 104 -16.32 -1.28 10.05
N SER A 105 -17.18 -0.96 9.09
CA SER A 105 -17.44 0.39 8.57
C SER A 105 -18.11 1.37 9.54
N ASP A 106 -18.67 0.90 10.65
CA ASP A 106 -19.36 1.75 11.65
C ASP A 106 -18.40 2.35 12.69
N TYR A 107 -17.12 1.96 12.70
CA TYR A 107 -16.06 2.52 13.55
C TYR A 107 -15.35 3.68 12.84
N LYS A 108 -15.90 4.89 12.96
CA LYS A 108 -15.43 6.06 12.21
C LYS A 108 -15.35 7.35 13.03
N THR A 109 -15.69 7.29 14.31
CA THR A 109 -15.73 8.49 15.17
C THR A 109 -14.56 8.52 16.15
N LYS A 110 -14.19 9.70 16.66
CA LYS A 110 -13.18 9.83 17.73
C LYS A 110 -13.56 9.08 19.02
N THR A 111 -14.86 8.94 19.28
CA THR A 111 -15.38 8.10 20.37
C THR A 111 -15.12 6.62 20.14
N ASP A 112 -15.25 6.14 18.91
CA ASP A 112 -14.92 4.76 18.54
C ASP A 112 -13.42 4.50 18.68
N GLU A 113 -12.58 5.44 18.24
CA GLU A 113 -11.13 5.38 18.42
C GLU A 113 -10.75 5.23 19.90
N LYS A 114 -11.26 6.10 20.77
CA LYS A 114 -11.04 6.00 22.23
C LYS A 114 -11.49 4.65 22.79
N TYR A 115 -12.66 4.18 22.39
CA TYR A 115 -13.19 2.87 22.81
C TYR A 115 -12.26 1.72 22.38
N VAL A 116 -11.82 1.69 21.12
CA VAL A 116 -10.95 0.64 20.60
C VAL A 116 -9.59 0.69 21.29
N LEU A 117 -8.95 1.86 21.38
CA LEU A 117 -7.63 2.00 21.99
C LEU A 117 -7.63 1.65 23.49
N SER A 118 -8.72 1.95 24.20
CA SER A 118 -8.85 1.60 25.62
C SER A 118 -8.74 0.11 25.91
N LYS A 119 -9.17 -0.75 24.96
CA LYS A 119 -9.04 -2.22 25.07
C LYS A 119 -7.59 -2.69 25.12
N TYR A 120 -6.69 -1.89 24.57
CA TYR A 120 -5.26 -2.17 24.51
C TYR A 120 -4.47 -1.31 25.50
N GLY A 121 -5.14 -0.58 26.40
CA GLY A 121 -4.49 0.31 27.37
C GLY A 121 -3.81 1.52 26.75
N VAL A 122 -4.21 1.90 25.54
CA VAL A 122 -3.58 3.01 24.79
C VAL A 122 -4.55 4.19 24.73
N THR A 123 -4.03 5.41 24.90
CA THR A 123 -4.85 6.64 24.91
C THR A 123 -4.96 7.32 23.56
N ASP A 124 -4.01 7.04 22.66
CA ASP A 124 -3.80 7.73 21.39
C ASP A 124 -3.16 6.75 20.40
N ILE A 125 -3.67 6.72 19.16
CA ILE A 125 -3.17 5.85 18.09
C ILE A 125 -1.66 6.02 17.86
N TYR A 126 -1.11 7.21 18.06
CA TYR A 126 0.33 7.48 17.86
C TYR A 126 1.22 6.84 18.94
N LYS A 127 0.64 6.40 20.06
CA LYS A 127 1.32 5.69 21.15
C LYS A 127 1.26 4.17 21.02
N LEU A 128 0.58 3.63 19.99
CA LEU A 128 0.63 2.20 19.72
C LEU A 128 2.08 1.76 19.48
N PRO A 129 2.49 0.57 19.97
CA PRO A 129 3.79 0.00 19.63
C PRO A 129 3.97 -0.05 18.12
N ARG A 130 4.95 0.69 17.61
CA ARG A 130 5.27 0.72 16.18
C ARG A 130 6.16 -0.48 15.89
N PHE A 131 5.69 -1.39 15.05
CA PHE A 131 6.59 -2.33 14.38
C PHE A 131 7.13 -1.67 13.11
N LYS A 132 8.32 -2.08 12.68
CA LYS A 132 8.88 -1.68 11.38
C LYS A 132 8.61 -2.85 10.41
N PRO A 133 7.58 -2.76 9.53
CA PRO A 133 7.41 -3.79 8.51
C PRO A 133 8.57 -3.74 7.52
N ASP A 134 8.95 -4.93 7.05
CA ASP A 134 9.80 -5.26 5.91
C ASP A 134 11.23 -4.68 5.87
N THR A 135 12.20 -5.58 6.06
CA THR A 135 13.53 -5.37 5.49
C THR A 135 13.49 -5.68 4.00
N ILE A 136 14.36 -5.05 3.21
CA ILE A 136 14.59 -5.40 1.79
C ILE A 136 14.70 -6.91 1.61
N LYS A 137 15.40 -7.55 2.56
CA LYS A 137 15.52 -9.01 2.65
C LYS A 137 14.16 -9.71 2.70
N CYS A 138 13.28 -9.37 3.64
CA CYS A 138 11.95 -9.99 3.75
C CYS A 138 11.16 -9.91 2.44
N ARG A 139 11.20 -8.76 1.74
CA ARG A 139 10.52 -8.60 0.45
C ARG A 139 11.13 -9.46 -0.65
N ILE A 140 12.47 -9.56 -0.70
CA ILE A 140 13.21 -10.42 -1.64
C ILE A 140 12.95 -11.91 -1.32
N ASP A 141 13.04 -12.31 -0.05
CA ASP A 141 12.81 -13.69 0.43
C ASP A 141 11.40 -14.18 0.06
N ASN A 142 10.38 -13.34 0.25
CA ASN A 142 8.99 -13.68 -0.08
C ASN A 142 8.75 -13.96 -1.58
N MET A 143 9.61 -13.43 -2.45
CA MET A 143 9.54 -13.67 -3.90
C MET A 143 10.34 -14.90 -4.34
N GLY A 144 11.31 -15.34 -3.53
CA GLY A 144 12.11 -16.55 -3.75
C GLY A 144 13.33 -16.34 -4.62
N ASP A 145 13.78 -17.40 -5.31
CA ASP A 145 14.88 -17.36 -6.26
C ASP A 145 14.45 -16.86 -7.65
N LEU A 146 15.41 -16.36 -8.42
CA LEU A 146 15.16 -15.88 -9.79
C LEU A 146 15.26 -16.97 -10.86
N ILE A 147 15.76 -18.16 -10.53
CA ILE A 147 15.95 -19.25 -11.49
C ILE A 147 14.62 -19.62 -12.16
N GLY A 148 14.60 -19.59 -13.49
CA GLY A 148 13.41 -19.94 -14.27
C GLY A 148 12.26 -18.94 -14.21
N ARG A 149 12.39 -17.82 -13.49
CA ARG A 149 11.33 -16.81 -13.37
C ARG A 149 11.19 -15.96 -14.63
N LYS A 150 9.99 -15.40 -14.83
CA LYS A 150 9.67 -14.49 -15.95
C LYS A 150 10.15 -13.08 -15.65
N GLU A 151 10.37 -12.27 -16.69
CA GLU A 151 10.83 -10.87 -16.59
C GLU A 151 10.04 -10.03 -15.58
N ALA A 152 8.71 -10.16 -15.55
CA ALA A 152 7.85 -9.47 -14.59
C ALA A 152 8.21 -9.72 -13.11
N VAL A 153 8.81 -10.88 -12.79
CA VAL A 153 9.31 -11.17 -11.44
C VAL A 153 10.61 -10.42 -11.22
N HIS A 154 11.55 -10.41 -12.17
CA HIS A 154 12.79 -9.64 -12.07
C HIS A 154 12.51 -8.16 -11.84
N SER A 155 11.52 -7.59 -12.55
CA SER A 155 11.08 -6.20 -12.37
C SER A 155 10.66 -5.91 -10.93
N ARG A 156 10.04 -6.86 -10.22
CA ARG A 156 9.69 -6.67 -8.80
C ARG A 156 10.91 -6.57 -7.88
N TYR A 157 12.00 -7.31 -8.15
CA TYR A 157 13.24 -7.15 -7.38
C TYR A 157 13.90 -5.80 -7.68
N THR A 158 13.93 -5.43 -8.96
CA THR A 158 14.41 -4.11 -9.42
C THR A 158 13.66 -2.98 -8.71
N ASP A 159 12.33 -3.05 -8.68
CA ASP A 159 11.44 -2.09 -8.05
C ASP A 159 11.77 -1.87 -6.56
N ILE A 160 12.00 -2.95 -5.81
CA ILE A 160 12.40 -2.86 -4.40
C ILE A 160 13.72 -2.10 -4.26
N ILE A 161 14.76 -2.51 -4.99
CA ILE A 161 16.10 -1.91 -4.85
C ILE A 161 16.08 -0.43 -5.26
N LEU A 162 15.37 -0.09 -6.35
CA LEU A 162 15.21 1.29 -6.80
C LEU A 162 14.44 2.14 -5.78
N GLN A 163 13.28 1.68 -5.30
CA GLN A 163 12.47 2.44 -4.34
C GLN A 163 13.24 2.74 -3.05
N GLU A 164 13.96 1.75 -2.53
CA GLU A 164 14.73 1.89 -1.29
C GLU A 164 15.93 2.81 -1.48
N SER A 165 16.62 2.71 -2.64
CA SER A 165 17.67 3.66 -3.01
C SER A 165 17.12 5.08 -3.03
N LEU A 166 15.97 5.29 -3.67
CA LEU A 166 15.33 6.60 -3.78
C LEU A 166 14.85 7.14 -2.43
N GLN A 167 14.44 6.29 -1.50
CA GLN A 167 14.14 6.73 -0.12
C GLN A 167 15.38 7.29 0.56
N ILE A 168 16.54 6.64 0.43
CA ILE A 168 17.82 7.15 0.95
C ILE A 168 18.16 8.49 0.29
N VAL A 169 18.05 8.56 -1.04
CA VAL A 169 18.30 9.81 -1.77
C VAL A 169 17.36 10.92 -1.27
N LYS A 170 16.06 10.67 -1.06
CA LYS A 170 15.12 11.67 -0.50
C LYS A 170 15.49 12.13 0.91
N GLN A 171 16.09 11.28 1.73
CA GLN A 171 16.55 11.65 3.08
C GLN A 171 17.79 12.53 3.02
N ILE A 172 18.73 12.21 2.13
CA ILE A 172 19.95 13.00 1.89
C ILE A 172 19.58 14.33 1.22
N ILE A 173 18.63 14.28 0.29
CA ILE A 173 18.31 15.35 -0.63
C ILE A 173 16.90 15.83 -0.35
N LYS A 174 16.80 17.04 0.19
CA LYS A 174 15.55 17.76 0.45
C LYS A 174 14.86 18.27 -0.85
N LYS A 175 14.93 17.52 -1.96
CA LYS A 175 14.28 17.83 -3.24
C LYS A 175 13.29 16.73 -3.62
N PRO A 176 12.15 17.07 -4.27
CA PRO A 176 11.25 16.10 -4.85
C PRO A 176 11.93 15.19 -5.88
N ILE A 177 11.77 13.87 -5.69
CA ILE A 177 12.19 12.83 -6.62
C ILE A 177 10.96 12.00 -6.96
N LEU A 178 10.69 11.86 -8.25
CA LEU A 178 9.56 11.11 -8.79
C LEU A 178 10.06 9.83 -9.43
N PHE A 179 9.40 8.74 -9.08
CA PHE A 179 9.66 7.41 -9.59
C PHE A 179 8.43 6.97 -10.38
N ASN A 180 8.61 6.70 -11.66
CA ASN A 180 7.52 6.39 -12.60
C ASN A 180 7.77 5.00 -13.21
N PRO A 181 7.08 3.96 -12.70
CA PRO A 181 7.02 2.67 -13.37
C PRO A 181 6.26 2.75 -14.69
N GLU A 182 6.60 1.91 -15.67
CA GLU A 182 5.95 1.80 -16.99
C GLU A 182 5.76 3.16 -17.66
N PHE A 183 6.85 3.91 -17.79
CA PHE A 183 6.79 5.28 -18.29
C PHE A 183 6.88 5.31 -19.82
N GLU A 184 5.89 5.91 -20.47
CA GLU A 184 5.90 6.08 -21.91
C GLU A 184 6.89 7.17 -22.32
N ILE A 185 7.83 6.79 -23.19
CA ILE A 185 8.69 7.74 -23.89
C ILE A 185 8.15 7.91 -25.29
N ILE A 186 7.81 9.16 -25.61
CA ILE A 186 7.57 9.59 -26.98
C ILE A 186 8.90 10.14 -27.51
N GLY A 187 9.54 9.35 -28.35
CA GLY A 187 10.81 9.64 -28.98
C GLY A 187 10.64 10.34 -30.32
N VAL A 188 11.77 10.64 -30.96
CA VAL A 188 11.78 11.17 -32.34
C VAL A 188 11.81 10.02 -33.35
N GLU A 189 12.47 8.91 -33.00
CA GLU A 189 12.63 7.74 -33.87
C GLU A 189 11.85 6.50 -33.38
N VAL A 190 11.72 6.32 -32.06
CA VAL A 190 11.07 5.15 -31.46
C VAL A 190 10.25 5.58 -30.26
N ASP A 191 8.99 5.16 -30.23
CA ASP A 191 8.08 5.31 -29.10
C ASP A 191 7.95 3.98 -28.36
N GLY A 192 7.81 4.05 -27.03
CA GLY A 192 7.61 2.84 -26.23
C GLY A 192 7.70 3.08 -24.73
N ASN A 193 7.23 2.09 -23.98
CA ASN A 193 7.29 2.10 -22.53
C ASN A 193 8.66 1.63 -22.05
N ILE A 194 9.22 2.37 -21.10
CA ILE A 194 10.34 1.91 -20.27
C ILE A 194 9.83 1.39 -18.94
N ASP A 195 10.55 0.42 -18.38
CA ASP A 195 10.15 -0.16 -17.10
C ASP A 195 10.15 0.87 -15.98
N TYR A 196 11.18 1.72 -15.88
CA TYR A 196 11.22 2.76 -14.86
C TYR A 196 11.90 4.05 -15.31
N ALA A 197 11.29 5.18 -14.96
CA ALA A 197 11.83 6.52 -15.11
C ALA A 197 11.98 7.22 -13.75
N ILE A 198 13.17 7.77 -13.50
CA ILE A 198 13.42 8.65 -12.36
C ILE A 198 13.48 10.08 -12.87
N LYS A 199 12.66 10.95 -12.30
CA LYS A 199 12.64 12.39 -12.56
C LYS A 199 12.97 13.17 -11.30
N MET A 200 13.62 14.31 -11.48
CA MET A 200 13.98 15.22 -10.40
C MET A 200 13.47 16.62 -10.71
N SER A 201 12.91 17.29 -9.70
CA SER A 201 12.48 18.69 -9.84
C SER A 201 13.70 19.61 -9.86
N ASN A 202 13.76 20.50 -10.84
CA ASN A 202 14.75 21.57 -10.89
C ASN A 202 14.22 22.80 -10.13
N ILE A 203 14.98 23.29 -9.14
CA ILE A 203 14.64 24.47 -8.33
C ILE A 203 14.41 25.71 -9.20
N ASN A 204 15.15 25.82 -10.32
CA ASN A 204 15.19 27.09 -11.05
C ASN A 204 13.98 27.33 -11.95
N ASN A 205 13.29 26.26 -12.41
CA ASN A 205 12.31 26.37 -13.49
C ASN A 205 10.98 25.63 -13.22
N ASN A 206 10.74 25.09 -12.01
CA ASN A 206 9.55 24.26 -11.68
C ASN A 206 9.27 23.13 -12.69
N LYS A 207 10.31 22.65 -13.38
CA LYS A 207 10.24 21.58 -14.37
C LYS A 207 10.93 20.33 -13.82
N GLU A 208 10.39 19.18 -14.24
CA GLU A 208 10.95 17.87 -13.92
C GLU A 208 11.86 17.41 -15.06
N ASP A 209 13.12 17.18 -14.72
CA ASP A 209 14.10 16.62 -15.64
C ASP A 209 14.12 15.09 -15.48
N LEU A 210 14.01 14.36 -16.59
CA LEU A 210 14.28 12.93 -16.59
C LEU A 210 15.78 12.72 -16.39
N VAL A 211 16.16 12.04 -15.31
CA VAL A 211 17.57 11.88 -14.91
C VAL A 211 18.07 10.47 -15.07
N CYS A 212 17.19 9.47 -14.98
CA CYS A 212 17.56 8.09 -15.15
C CYS A 212 16.43 7.25 -15.75
N ILE A 213 16.82 6.30 -16.62
CA ILE A 213 15.95 5.29 -17.22
C ILE A 213 16.48 3.92 -16.82
N THR A 214 15.59 3.05 -16.34
CA THR A 214 15.93 1.66 -16.03
C THR A 214 15.14 0.70 -16.90
N GLU A 215 15.83 -0.30 -17.43
CA GLU A 215 15.28 -1.42 -18.18
C GLU A 215 15.62 -2.73 -17.46
N THR A 216 14.62 -3.58 -17.24
CA THR A 216 14.78 -4.89 -16.62
C THR A 216 14.68 -5.98 -17.67
N LYS A 217 15.60 -6.93 -17.64
CA LYS A 217 15.61 -8.08 -18.56
C LYS A 217 15.71 -9.38 -17.80
N ARG A 218 15.21 -10.46 -18.40
CA ARG A 218 15.41 -11.79 -17.83
C ARG A 218 16.84 -12.30 -18.01
N ILE A 219 17.32 -12.41 -19.25
CA ILE A 219 18.59 -13.05 -19.62
C ILE A 219 19.35 -12.29 -20.73
N TYR A 220 18.70 -11.48 -21.57
CA TYR A 220 19.33 -10.84 -22.73
C TYR A 220 19.89 -9.44 -22.40
N GLU A 221 21.01 -9.37 -21.67
CA GLU A 221 21.54 -8.08 -21.18
C GLU A 221 21.98 -7.16 -22.32
N SER A 222 22.60 -7.71 -23.38
CA SER A 222 23.05 -6.92 -24.54
C SER A 222 21.89 -6.25 -25.29
N ILE A 223 20.77 -6.95 -25.45
CA ILE A 223 19.55 -6.39 -26.04
C ILE A 223 18.99 -5.28 -25.15
N GLY A 224 18.96 -5.51 -23.82
CA GLY A 224 18.55 -4.49 -22.86
C GLY A 224 19.42 -3.24 -22.93
N ILE A 225 20.74 -3.38 -23.07
CA ILE A 225 21.67 -2.27 -23.21
C ILE A 225 21.40 -1.47 -24.49
N ILE A 226 21.23 -2.14 -25.63
CA ILE A 226 20.94 -1.47 -26.91
C ILE A 226 19.60 -0.72 -26.82
N GLN A 227 18.56 -1.34 -26.26
CA GLN A 227 17.25 -0.70 -26.06
C GLN A 227 17.37 0.53 -25.16
N ASN A 228 18.07 0.42 -24.03
CA ASN A 228 18.27 1.52 -23.11
C ASN A 228 19.03 2.69 -23.75
N ILE A 229 20.02 2.41 -24.60
CA ILE A 229 20.74 3.44 -25.36
C ILE A 229 19.79 4.24 -26.26
N ILE A 230 18.93 3.57 -27.03
CA ILE A 230 17.96 4.22 -27.93
C ILE A 230 16.96 5.09 -27.13
N GLN A 231 16.51 4.57 -25.98
CA GLN A 231 15.61 5.28 -25.07
C GLN A 231 16.28 6.54 -24.45
N LEU A 232 17.56 6.43 -24.06
CA LEU A 232 18.33 7.56 -23.53
C LEU A 232 18.54 8.66 -24.58
N GLU A 233 18.87 8.27 -25.81
CA GLU A 233 19.03 9.20 -26.93
C GLU A 233 17.72 9.94 -27.25
N SER A 234 16.61 9.20 -27.30
CA SER A 234 15.28 9.76 -27.57
C SER A 234 14.83 10.74 -26.48
N THR A 235 15.06 10.42 -25.21
CA THR A 235 14.65 11.26 -24.07
C THR A 235 15.50 12.50 -23.88
N PHE A 236 16.78 12.44 -24.23
CA PHE A 236 17.68 13.60 -24.15
C PHE A 236 17.15 14.78 -24.97
N HIS A 237 16.60 14.51 -26.15
CA HIS A 237 15.99 15.54 -27.01
C HIS A 237 14.75 16.17 -26.37
N THR A 238 13.94 15.40 -25.66
CA THR A 238 12.73 15.89 -24.96
C THR A 238 13.08 16.80 -23.78
N ASN A 239 14.10 16.44 -22.99
CA ASN A 239 14.62 17.31 -21.92
C ASN A 239 15.20 18.62 -22.50
N LYS A 240 15.92 18.55 -23.63
CA LYS A 240 16.48 19.72 -24.32
C LYS A 240 15.37 20.70 -24.75
N LYS A 241 14.32 20.22 -25.43
CA LYS A 241 13.17 21.05 -25.90
C LYS A 241 12.50 21.83 -24.76
N ARG A 242 12.37 21.23 -23.57
CA ARG A 242 11.77 21.90 -22.39
C ARG A 242 12.63 23.02 -21.80
N LYS A 243 13.93 23.06 -22.10
CA LYS A 243 14.90 24.02 -21.57
C LYS A 243 15.26 25.14 -22.57
N VAL A 244 14.67 25.17 -23.76
CA VAL A 244 14.95 26.18 -24.78
C VAL A 244 14.26 27.50 -24.43
N ASP A 245 15.02 28.33 -23.74
CA ASP A 245 15.14 29.77 -24.02
C ASP A 245 16.63 30.17 -24.14
N ARG A 246 17.53 29.20 -24.37
CA ARG A 246 18.98 29.41 -24.43
C ARG A 246 19.61 28.54 -25.51
N ASP A 247 19.73 29.12 -26.70
CA ASP A 247 20.70 28.74 -27.72
C ASP A 247 22.12 29.07 -27.22
N ILE A 248 22.61 28.29 -26.25
CA ILE A 248 24.01 28.34 -25.86
C ILE A 248 24.68 27.11 -26.44
N GLU A 249 25.47 27.37 -27.47
CA GLU A 249 26.58 26.54 -27.92
C GLU A 249 27.41 26.15 -26.68
N GLY A 250 27.22 24.92 -26.18
CA GLY A 250 27.75 24.49 -24.87
C GLY A 250 26.72 23.97 -23.87
N TYR A 251 25.58 23.42 -24.28
CA TYR A 251 24.74 22.63 -23.35
C TYR A 251 25.32 21.22 -23.17
N TYR A 252 25.83 20.91 -21.97
CA TYR A 252 26.33 19.57 -21.59
C TYR A 252 25.44 19.02 -20.47
N ASP A 253 24.47 18.19 -20.82
CA ASP A 253 23.64 17.47 -19.86
C ASP A 253 23.84 15.97 -20.09
N TYR A 254 23.43 15.15 -19.13
CA TYR A 254 23.60 13.71 -19.19
C TYR A 254 22.43 12.98 -18.55
N ILE A 255 22.14 11.78 -19.03
CA ILE A 255 21.08 10.92 -18.48
C ILE A 255 21.72 9.59 -18.12
N TYR A 256 21.36 9.05 -16.95
CA TYR A 256 21.84 7.75 -16.53
C TYR A 256 20.95 6.63 -17.07
N GLY A 257 21.59 5.56 -17.55
CA GLY A 257 20.92 4.31 -17.90
C GLY A 257 21.20 3.25 -16.85
N ILE A 258 20.20 2.43 -16.53
CA ILE A 258 20.38 1.22 -15.73
C ILE A 258 19.77 0.06 -16.52
N ILE A 259 20.55 -1.00 -16.71
CA ILE A 259 20.02 -2.28 -17.20
C ILE A 259 20.24 -3.30 -16.12
N THR A 260 19.22 -4.08 -15.82
CA THR A 260 19.38 -5.10 -14.79
C THR A 260 18.63 -6.38 -15.09
N THR A 261 19.20 -7.51 -14.67
CA THR A 261 18.49 -8.78 -14.56
C THR A 261 18.04 -9.06 -13.13
N ALA A 262 17.97 -8.04 -12.28
CA ALA A 262 17.97 -8.10 -10.82
C ALA A 262 19.24 -8.72 -10.21
N GLU A 263 19.86 -9.72 -10.85
CA GLU A 263 21.14 -10.31 -10.41
C GLU A 263 22.37 -9.56 -10.91
N LYS A 264 22.28 -8.94 -12.09
CA LYS A 264 23.38 -8.13 -12.64
C LYS A 264 22.89 -6.73 -12.91
N TRP A 265 23.66 -5.73 -12.53
CA TRP A 265 23.31 -4.32 -12.71
C TRP A 265 24.38 -3.61 -13.53
N TYR A 266 23.97 -3.06 -14.67
CA TYR A 266 24.81 -2.31 -15.60
C TYR A 266 24.41 -0.84 -15.53
N PHE A 267 25.40 0.05 -15.48
CA PHE A 267 25.19 1.49 -15.37
C PHE A 267 25.77 2.20 -16.58
N LEU A 268 24.99 3.08 -17.18
CA LEU A 268 25.36 3.88 -18.33
C LEU A 268 25.27 5.36 -18.02
N ILE A 269 26.08 6.13 -18.74
CA ILE A 269 25.98 7.58 -18.81
C ILE A 269 25.85 7.93 -20.29
N TYR A 270 24.70 8.47 -20.66
CA TYR A 270 24.49 9.09 -21.96
C TYR A 270 24.81 10.58 -21.88
N VAL A 271 25.66 11.05 -22.79
CA VAL A 271 25.89 12.46 -23.08
C VAL A 271 25.65 12.68 -24.57
N PRO A 272 25.44 13.92 -25.05
CA PRO A 272 25.30 14.17 -26.47
C PRO A 272 26.41 13.50 -27.29
N LYS A 273 26.01 12.59 -28.19
CA LYS A 273 26.89 11.86 -29.12
C LYS A 273 27.90 10.89 -28.48
N LYS A 274 27.84 10.62 -27.16
CA LYS A 274 28.71 9.60 -26.52
C LYS A 274 27.97 8.83 -25.43
N ILE A 275 28.34 7.56 -25.30
CA ILE A 275 27.82 6.67 -24.27
C ILE A 275 29.00 6.11 -23.49
N TYR A 276 28.84 6.03 -22.18
CA TYR A 276 29.78 5.39 -21.28
C TYR A 276 29.06 4.25 -20.57
N LEU A 277 29.69 3.08 -20.54
CA LEU A 277 29.26 1.93 -19.74
C LEU A 277 30.26 1.77 -18.59
N ALA A 278 29.79 1.45 -17.39
CA ALA A 278 30.65 1.10 -16.27
C ALA A 278 31.56 -0.09 -16.63
N GLU A 279 32.78 -0.12 -16.10
CA GLU A 279 33.78 -1.15 -16.43
C GLU A 279 33.28 -2.59 -16.18
N SER A 280 32.46 -2.76 -15.15
CA SER A 280 31.87 -4.04 -14.78
C SER A 280 30.40 -3.87 -14.37
N TYR A 281 29.68 -4.99 -14.42
CA TYR A 281 28.36 -5.08 -13.81
C TYR A 281 28.49 -5.32 -12.31
N TYR A 282 27.47 -4.91 -11.57
CA TYR A 282 27.39 -5.06 -10.12
C TYR A 282 26.47 -6.25 -9.80
N PRO A 283 26.98 -7.32 -9.17
CA PRO A 283 26.19 -8.51 -8.89
C PRO A 283 25.34 -8.36 -7.63
N VAL A 284 24.14 -8.96 -7.65
CA VAL A 284 23.27 -9.21 -6.50
C VAL A 284 22.88 -10.68 -6.55
N LYS A 285 23.42 -11.49 -5.64
CA LYS A 285 23.16 -12.94 -5.65
C LYS A 285 21.77 -13.22 -5.08
N ILE A 286 20.85 -13.74 -5.90
CA ILE A 286 19.45 -14.02 -5.55
C ILE A 286 19.12 -15.49 -5.88
N ASP A 287 19.77 -16.39 -5.15
CA ASP A 287 19.52 -17.83 -5.18
C ASP A 287 19.15 -18.36 -3.79
N ILE A 288 18.67 -19.60 -3.74
CA ILE A 288 18.22 -20.26 -2.50
C ILE A 288 19.29 -20.19 -1.39
N GLN A 289 20.58 -20.28 -1.75
CA GLN A 289 21.67 -20.24 -0.78
C GLN A 289 21.83 -18.82 -0.21
N ALA A 290 21.81 -17.81 -1.07
CA ALA A 290 21.92 -16.40 -0.68
C ALA A 290 20.69 -15.88 0.07
N LEU A 291 19.49 -16.45 -0.13
CA LEU A 291 18.31 -16.12 0.67
C LEU A 291 18.39 -16.73 2.08
N SER A 292 18.99 -17.92 2.19
CA SER A 292 19.18 -18.61 3.47
C SER A 292 20.29 -17.97 4.31
N ASN A 293 21.44 -17.65 3.69
CA ASN A 293 22.54 -16.89 4.29
C ASN A 293 22.72 -15.57 3.53
N ASP A 294 22.10 -14.52 4.06
CA ASP A 294 21.89 -13.24 3.37
C ASP A 294 23.12 -12.33 3.27
N THR A 295 24.31 -12.80 3.64
CA THR A 295 25.55 -12.02 3.63
C THR A 295 25.87 -11.48 2.23
N GLU A 296 25.89 -12.35 1.21
CA GLU A 296 26.20 -11.95 -0.18
C GLU A 296 25.06 -11.13 -0.79
N LEU A 297 23.80 -11.47 -0.50
CA LEU A 297 22.64 -10.68 -0.92
C LEU A 297 22.72 -9.26 -0.38
N ARG A 298 22.94 -9.09 0.93
CA ARG A 298 23.06 -7.77 1.57
C ARG A 298 24.21 -6.97 0.99
N LYS A 299 25.36 -7.60 0.75
CA LYS A 299 26.54 -6.96 0.17
C LYS A 299 26.25 -6.47 -1.25
N GLY A 300 25.66 -7.32 -2.09
CA GLY A 300 25.29 -6.96 -3.47
C GLY A 300 24.26 -5.83 -3.51
N VAL A 301 23.16 -5.97 -2.76
CA VAL A 301 22.11 -4.94 -2.64
C VAL A 301 22.71 -3.62 -2.17
N LYS A 302 23.50 -3.62 -1.08
CA LYS A 302 24.16 -2.42 -0.57
C LYS A 302 25.02 -1.74 -1.64
N THR A 303 25.86 -2.51 -2.34
CA THR A 303 26.77 -1.98 -3.36
C THR A 303 25.99 -1.31 -4.51
N VAL A 304 24.95 -1.98 -5.02
CA VAL A 304 24.07 -1.42 -6.07
C VAL A 304 23.37 -0.15 -5.60
N MET A 305 22.83 -0.15 -4.38
CA MET A 305 22.18 1.03 -3.80
C MET A 305 23.16 2.21 -3.63
N GLU A 306 24.40 1.96 -3.19
CA GLU A 306 25.44 2.99 -3.07
C GLU A 306 25.76 3.63 -4.42
N VAL A 307 25.86 2.83 -5.50
CA VAL A 307 26.05 3.35 -6.87
C VAL A 307 24.87 4.22 -7.28
N ILE A 308 23.63 3.72 -7.15
CA ILE A 308 22.42 4.47 -7.53
C ILE A 308 22.33 5.79 -6.76
N VAL A 309 22.52 5.75 -5.43
CA VAL A 309 22.50 6.94 -4.57
C VAL A 309 23.60 7.91 -5.01
N GLY A 310 24.81 7.42 -5.31
CA GLY A 310 25.93 8.23 -5.77
C GLY A 310 25.64 8.95 -7.09
N LEU A 311 25.11 8.24 -8.09
CA LEU A 311 24.74 8.82 -9.39
C LEU A 311 23.67 9.91 -9.24
N LEU A 312 22.62 9.61 -8.46
CA LEU A 312 21.52 10.54 -8.24
C LEU A 312 21.94 11.77 -7.41
N LYS A 313 22.84 11.60 -6.45
CA LYS A 313 23.43 12.69 -5.68
C LYS A 313 24.30 13.59 -6.55
N ASP A 314 25.17 13.03 -7.39
CA ASP A 314 26.00 13.81 -8.32
C ASP A 314 25.16 14.68 -9.25
N LYS A 315 24.03 14.16 -9.73
CA LYS A 315 23.08 14.91 -10.57
C LYS A 315 22.51 16.16 -9.89
N ILE A 316 22.46 16.16 -8.57
CA ILE A 316 21.80 17.21 -7.77
C ILE A 316 22.81 18.23 -7.22
N GLU A 317 24.02 17.80 -6.90
CA GLU A 317 25.17 18.65 -6.57
C GLU A 317 25.81 19.27 -7.83
N ASP A 318 25.14 19.13 -8.97
CA ASP A 318 25.50 19.74 -10.23
C ASP A 318 25.15 21.23 -10.23
N ASP A 319 26.14 22.06 -9.89
CA ASP A 319 26.09 23.50 -10.14
C ASP A 319 25.96 23.69 -11.66
N ASN A 320 24.86 24.28 -12.13
CA ASN A 320 24.38 24.24 -13.53
C ASN A 320 25.35 24.78 -14.62
N SER A 321 26.61 25.08 -14.28
CA SER A 321 27.65 25.52 -15.20
C SER A 321 28.15 24.39 -16.13
N TYR A 322 28.31 24.72 -17.41
CA TYR A 322 28.87 23.83 -18.45
C TYR A 322 30.24 23.25 -18.08
N THR A 323 31.10 24.07 -17.47
CA THR A 323 32.48 23.73 -17.09
C THR A 323 32.53 22.66 -16.01
N SER A 324 31.63 22.71 -15.01
CA SER A 324 31.53 21.71 -13.95
C SER A 324 31.12 20.33 -14.52
N LYS A 325 30.09 20.32 -15.37
CA LYS A 325 29.56 19.10 -16.01
C LYS A 325 30.58 18.42 -16.93
N LYS A 326 31.29 19.20 -17.75
CA LYS A 326 32.35 18.70 -18.65
C LYS A 326 33.56 18.15 -17.89
N SER A 327 33.92 18.77 -16.76
CA SER A 327 35.03 18.31 -15.90
C SER A 327 34.70 16.99 -15.19
N ARG A 328 33.47 16.85 -14.67
CA ARG A 328 32.97 15.61 -14.04
C ARG A 328 32.99 14.42 -15.00
N ILE A 329 32.45 14.58 -16.20
CA ILE A 329 32.47 13.50 -17.21
C ILE A 329 33.90 13.16 -17.64
N LYS A 330 34.80 14.15 -17.77
CA LYS A 330 36.23 13.89 -18.00
C LYS A 330 36.89 13.12 -16.86
N LYS A 331 36.48 13.35 -15.60
CA LYS A 331 36.99 12.62 -14.43
C LYS A 331 36.50 11.16 -14.43
N LEU A 332 35.20 10.96 -14.66
CA LEU A 332 34.61 9.63 -14.78
C LEU A 332 35.22 8.85 -15.95
N SER A 333 35.42 9.48 -17.12
CA SER A 333 36.04 8.83 -18.27
C SER A 333 37.54 8.54 -18.09
N ARG A 334 38.25 9.27 -17.21
CA ARG A 334 39.68 9.02 -16.93
C ARG A 334 39.88 7.90 -15.91
N LEU A 335 38.95 7.74 -14.96
CA LEU A 335 38.93 6.60 -14.04
C LEU A 335 38.73 5.29 -14.80
N VAL A 336 37.87 5.29 -15.82
CA VAL A 336 37.60 4.13 -16.70
C VAL A 336 38.80 3.72 -17.59
N ASN A 337 39.76 4.61 -17.80
CA ASN A 337 40.88 4.39 -18.74
C ASN A 337 42.23 4.13 -18.04
N ASN A 338 42.31 4.18 -16.70
CA ASN A 338 43.58 4.12 -15.97
C ASN A 338 43.53 3.20 -14.74
N ILE A 339 43.23 1.91 -14.93
CA ILE A 339 43.68 0.87 -14.00
C ILE A 339 44.76 0.05 -14.71
N PRO A 340 46.03 0.10 -14.28
CA PRO A 340 47.08 -0.68 -14.92
C PRO A 340 46.83 -2.17 -14.72
N VAL A 341 46.97 -2.92 -15.82
CA VAL A 341 46.83 -4.39 -15.96
C VAL A 341 47.80 -5.19 -15.06
N SER A 342 48.64 -4.52 -14.27
CA SER A 342 49.66 -5.14 -13.44
C SER A 342 49.18 -5.57 -12.04
N ILE A 343 47.86 -5.58 -11.76
CA ILE A 343 47.30 -6.14 -10.53
C ILE A 343 46.07 -7.00 -10.90
N ILE A 344 46.33 -8.08 -11.63
CA ILE A 344 45.51 -9.31 -11.62
C ILE A 344 46.29 -10.35 -10.83
#